data_AF-A0A6D2GAN3-F1
#
_entry.id   AF-A0A6D2GAN3-F1
#
_cell.length_a   1.000
_cell.length_b   1.000
_cell.length_c   1.000
_cell.angle_alpha   90.00
_cell.angle_beta   90.00
_cell.angle_gamma   90.00
#
_symmetry.space_group_name_H-M   'P 1'
#
loop_
_entity.id
_entity.type
_entity.pdbx_description
1 polymer ?
#
loop_
_entity_poly.entity_id
_entity_poly.type
_entity_poly.pdbx_seq_one_letter_code
_entity_poly.pdbx_strand_id
1 'polypeptide(L)'
;MKDYPASPCYKVRDGHSGIQLREYTDGQYGLPDGQETGDTRRYKALRSTGKSLSEKARFVSSRTGRFYVIKNGEATLTTFGLVRQLEGETAGNKQYWVTLDPALMEPDGEIQALMPAWMQKAKERGVFNSVQAGGKQTNGRSVPEHLSDLWDMRNTPAGRAARLRRNGLSTLRF
;
A
#
# COMPACT_ATOMS: atom_id res chain seq x y z
N MET A 1 -11.64 -17.23 15.98
CA MET A 1 -10.52 -17.03 15.03
C MET A 1 -10.78 -15.71 14.31
N LYS A 2 -9.89 -14.72 14.41
CA LYS A 2 -9.99 -13.50 13.58
C LYS A 2 -9.32 -13.83 12.26
N ASP A 3 -10.07 -14.34 11.29
CA ASP A 3 -9.52 -14.77 9.98
C ASP A 3 -8.99 -13.61 9.12
N TYR A 4 -9.19 -12.36 9.57
CA TYR A 4 -8.76 -11.16 8.86
C TYR A 4 -8.03 -10.18 9.77
N PRO A 5 -6.98 -9.52 9.26
CA PRO A 5 -6.25 -8.52 10.00
C PRO A 5 -7.18 -7.36 10.35
N ALA A 6 -7.33 -7.10 11.64
CA ALA A 6 -7.97 -5.90 12.13
C ALA A 6 -6.92 -4.78 12.20
N SER A 7 -7.36 -3.54 11.98
CA SER A 7 -6.50 -2.36 12.01
C SER A 7 -6.85 -1.49 13.22
N PRO A 8 -5.86 -0.89 13.88
CA PRO A 8 -6.10 0.00 15.01
C PRO A 8 -7.02 1.15 14.63
N CYS A 9 -8.06 1.37 15.43
CA CYS A 9 -8.96 2.50 15.34
C CYS A 9 -8.67 3.47 16.48
N TYR A 10 -8.81 4.76 16.19
CA TYR A 10 -8.63 5.84 17.16
C TYR A 10 -9.78 6.83 17.05
N LYS A 11 -10.01 7.52 18.15
CA LYS A 11 -10.98 8.61 18.25
C LYS A 11 -10.27 9.85 18.80
N VAL A 12 -10.52 11.01 18.20
CA VAL A 12 -10.06 12.29 18.76
C VAL A 12 -10.75 12.50 20.11
N ARG A 13 -9.99 12.83 21.15
CA ARG A 13 -10.52 13.05 22.51
C ARG A 13 -11.51 14.21 22.55
N ASP A 14 -12.44 14.14 23.48
CA ASP A 14 -13.39 15.23 23.76
C ASP A 14 -12.65 16.52 24.16
N GLY A 15 -13.15 17.66 23.69
CA GLY A 15 -12.49 18.96 23.86
C GLY A 15 -11.22 19.17 23.03
N HIS A 16 -10.77 18.17 22.25
CA HIS A 16 -9.62 18.29 21.37
C HIS A 16 -10.02 18.33 19.90
N SER A 17 -9.38 19.21 19.13
CA SER A 17 -9.52 19.28 17.68
C SER A 17 -8.23 19.83 17.08
N GLY A 18 -8.15 19.89 15.74
CA GLY A 18 -7.01 20.53 15.09
C GLY A 18 -5.83 19.61 14.81
N ILE A 19 -5.99 18.28 14.96
CA ILE A 19 -4.97 17.32 14.52
C ILE A 19 -4.83 17.45 13.00
N GLN A 20 -3.70 17.99 12.54
CA GLN A 20 -3.51 18.35 11.15
C GLN A 20 -3.45 17.12 10.25
N LEU A 21 -4.24 17.16 9.18
CA LEU A 21 -4.15 16.20 8.09
C LEU A 21 -2.99 16.58 7.19
N ARG A 22 -2.01 15.69 7.05
CA ARG A 22 -0.88 15.85 6.14
C ARG A 22 -1.06 14.98 4.90
N GLU A 23 -0.61 15.50 3.76
CA GLU A 23 -0.72 14.81 2.47
C GLU A 23 -0.05 13.43 2.52
N TYR A 24 -0.62 12.44 1.84
CA TYR A 24 0.05 11.17 1.57
C TYR A 24 0.57 11.18 0.13
N THR A 25 1.86 10.94 -0.02
CA THR A 25 2.50 10.75 -1.32
C THR A 25 3.17 9.38 -1.32
N ASP A 26 2.96 8.60 -2.38
CA ASP A 26 3.55 7.27 -2.48
C ASP A 26 5.09 7.33 -2.42
N GLY A 27 5.71 6.36 -1.74
CA GLY A 27 7.14 6.36 -1.47
C GLY A 27 7.60 7.21 -0.27
N GLN A 28 6.73 8.03 0.33
CA GLN A 28 7.04 8.77 1.56
C GLN A 28 6.63 7.99 2.81
N TYR A 29 7.40 6.96 3.10
CA TYR A 29 7.29 6.18 4.33
C TYR A 29 8.27 6.76 5.35
N GLY A 30 7.78 7.11 6.53
CA GLY A 30 8.58 7.72 7.60
C GLY A 30 9.77 6.87 8.01
N LEU A 31 10.53 7.36 8.99
CA LEU A 31 11.66 6.63 9.56
C LEU A 31 11.19 5.22 9.99
N PRO A 32 11.87 4.14 9.54
CA PRO A 32 11.48 2.78 9.88
C PRO A 32 11.43 2.55 11.39
N ASP A 33 10.59 1.61 11.82
CA ASP A 33 10.56 1.19 13.22
C ASP A 33 11.91 0.58 13.63
N GLY A 34 12.34 0.87 14.86
CA GLY A 34 13.64 0.43 15.40
C GLY A 34 14.82 1.37 15.12
N GLN A 35 14.70 2.33 14.20
CA GLN A 35 15.76 3.31 13.92
C GLN A 35 15.54 4.60 14.72
N GLU A 36 16.45 4.98 15.62
CA GLU A 36 16.21 6.15 16.50
C GLU A 36 16.46 7.51 15.83
N THR A 37 17.31 7.54 14.80
CA THR A 37 17.74 8.78 14.13
C THR A 37 17.75 8.63 12.62
N GLY A 38 17.54 9.73 11.89
CA GLY A 38 17.64 9.77 10.44
C GLY A 38 17.85 11.18 9.93
N ASP A 39 18.07 11.31 8.62
CA ASP A 39 18.22 12.63 7.99
C ASP A 39 16.96 13.49 8.18
N THR A 40 17.11 14.62 8.87
CA THR A 40 15.98 15.48 9.27
C THR A 40 15.27 16.12 8.08
N ARG A 41 15.93 16.26 6.93
CA ARG A 41 15.33 16.79 5.70
C ARG A 41 14.52 15.72 4.98
N ARG A 42 15.04 14.50 4.89
CA ARG A 42 14.40 13.34 4.26
C ARG A 42 13.16 12.87 5.02
N TYR A 43 13.22 12.83 6.34
CA TYR A 43 12.14 12.37 7.20
C TYR A 43 11.33 13.52 7.81
N LYS A 44 11.38 14.70 7.21
CA LYS A 44 10.55 15.84 7.63
C LYS A 44 9.07 15.49 7.51
N ALA A 45 8.27 15.92 8.48
CA ALA A 45 6.82 15.73 8.44
C ALA A 45 6.21 16.35 7.17
N LEU A 46 5.31 15.59 6.54
CA LEU A 46 4.70 15.94 5.26
C LEU A 46 3.90 17.24 5.35
N ARG A 47 3.66 17.86 4.20
CA ARG A 47 2.94 19.13 4.11
C ARG A 47 1.54 18.99 4.70
N SER A 48 1.14 19.97 5.51
CA SER A 48 -0.24 20.08 5.99
C SER A 48 -1.16 20.42 4.80
N THR A 49 -2.31 19.76 4.75
CA THR A 49 -3.36 20.04 3.77
C THR A 49 -4.15 21.31 4.09
N GLY A 50 -3.89 21.94 5.25
CA GLY A 50 -4.73 23.02 5.80
C GLY A 50 -6.01 22.53 6.46
N LYS A 51 -6.28 21.20 6.43
CA LYS A 51 -7.40 20.56 7.10
C LYS A 51 -6.96 19.87 8.38
N SER A 52 -7.90 19.61 9.26
CA SER A 52 -7.70 18.91 10.51
C SER A 52 -8.83 17.94 10.80
N LEU A 53 -8.55 16.96 11.67
CA LEU A 53 -9.58 16.15 12.29
C LEU A 53 -10.37 17.01 13.29
N SER A 54 -11.69 16.86 13.25
CA SER A 54 -12.59 17.42 14.24
C SER A 54 -12.56 16.63 15.54
N GLU A 55 -13.12 17.23 16.59
CA GLU A 55 -13.42 16.52 17.83
C GLU A 55 -14.26 15.26 17.56
N LYS A 56 -14.02 14.19 18.34
CA LYS A 56 -14.70 12.89 18.23
C LYS A 56 -14.56 12.18 16.88
N ALA A 57 -13.79 12.72 15.93
CA ALA A 57 -13.56 12.07 14.66
C ALA A 57 -12.89 10.71 14.89
N ARG A 58 -13.46 9.68 14.26
CA ARG A 58 -12.92 8.32 14.27
C ARG A 58 -12.10 8.09 13.01
N PHE A 59 -11.00 7.38 13.14
CA PHE A 59 -10.14 7.05 12.01
C PHE A 59 -9.40 5.73 12.25
N VAL A 60 -9.17 5.01 11.16
CA VAL A 60 -8.44 3.75 11.17
C VAL A 60 -7.03 3.95 10.65
N SER A 61 -6.04 3.42 11.34
CA SER A 61 -4.63 3.48 10.94
C SER A 61 -4.23 2.22 10.19
N SER A 62 -3.69 2.40 8.99
CA SER A 62 -3.18 1.30 8.16
C SER A 62 -1.73 0.92 8.48
N ARG A 63 -0.94 1.90 8.96
CA ARG A 63 0.46 1.75 9.35
C ARG A 63 0.91 3.00 10.11
N THR A 64 2.03 2.87 10.80
CA THR A 64 2.73 3.97 11.46
C THR A 64 3.98 4.37 10.69
N GLY A 65 4.47 5.58 10.96
CA GLY A 65 5.76 6.07 10.48
C GLY A 65 6.20 7.25 11.33
N ARG A 66 7.50 7.37 11.59
CA ARG A 66 8.04 8.49 12.39
C ARG A 66 8.59 9.58 11.50
N PHE A 67 8.27 10.83 11.82
CA PHE A 67 8.70 11.99 11.05
C PHE A 67 9.17 13.11 11.99
N TYR A 68 10.14 13.91 11.52
CA TYR A 68 10.60 15.08 12.23
C TYR A 68 9.59 16.23 12.07
N VAL A 69 9.03 16.66 13.20
CA VAL A 69 8.24 17.89 13.30
C VAL A 69 9.16 18.98 13.81
N ILE A 70 9.34 20.03 13.02
CA ILE A 70 10.19 21.17 13.39
C ILE A 70 9.30 22.26 13.99
N LYS A 71 9.51 22.59 15.27
CA LYS A 71 8.83 23.68 15.98
C LYS A 71 9.88 24.56 16.63
N ASN A 72 9.81 25.87 16.43
CA ASN A 72 10.75 26.84 17.01
C ASN A 72 12.24 26.50 16.81
N GLY A 73 12.58 25.87 15.68
CA GLY A 73 13.94 25.43 15.36
C GLY A 73 14.34 24.05 15.93
N GLU A 74 13.53 23.47 16.81
CA GLU A 74 13.76 22.13 17.37
C GLU A 74 13.09 21.06 16.52
N ALA A 75 13.83 19.99 16.20
CA ALA A 75 13.33 18.86 15.43
C ALA A 75 13.00 17.69 16.35
N THR A 76 11.70 17.43 16.56
CA THR A 76 11.23 16.31 17.38
C THR A 76 10.77 15.17 16.48
N LEU A 77 11.28 13.96 16.73
CA LEU A 77 10.78 12.77 16.06
C LEU A 77 9.42 12.40 16.64
N THR A 78 8.39 12.36 15.79
CA THR A 78 7.00 12.16 16.20
C THR A 78 6.39 10.99 15.43
N THR A 79 5.60 10.18 16.10
CA THR A 79 4.87 9.06 15.47
C THR A 79 3.63 9.58 14.76
N PHE A 80 3.48 9.17 13.50
CA PHE A 80 2.30 9.42 12.68
C PHE A 80 1.64 8.12 12.28
N GLY A 81 0.33 8.16 12.06
CA GLY A 81 -0.47 7.10 11.47
C GLY A 81 -0.88 7.49 10.06
N LEU A 82 -0.79 6.54 9.12
CA LEU A 82 -1.40 6.68 7.80
C LEU A 82 -2.85 6.23 7.91
N VAL A 83 -3.75 7.21 7.98
CA VAL A 83 -5.13 7.00 8.39
C VAL A 83 -6.12 7.24 7.27
N ARG A 84 -7.29 6.61 7.41
CA ARG A 84 -8.52 6.97 6.70
C ARG A 84 -9.55 7.36 7.75
N GLN A 85 -10.20 8.51 7.56
CA GLN A 85 -11.32 8.91 8.40
C GLN A 85 -12.49 7.94 8.20
N LEU A 86 -13.19 7.61 9.29
CA LEU A 86 -14.35 6.73 9.28
C LEU A 86 -15.65 7.54 9.22
N GLU A 87 -16.59 7.05 8.42
CA GLU A 87 -18.00 7.41 8.47
C GLU A 87 -18.78 6.15 8.90
N GLY A 88 -19.19 6.11 10.17
CA GLY A 88 -19.67 4.88 10.80
C GLY A 88 -18.55 3.83 10.86
N GLU A 89 -18.74 2.70 10.17
CA GLU A 89 -17.74 1.62 10.03
C GLU A 89 -17.01 1.64 8.68
N THR A 90 -17.31 2.60 7.81
CA THR A 90 -16.74 2.68 6.46
C THR A 90 -15.54 3.62 6.45
N ALA A 91 -14.41 3.14 5.93
CA ALA A 91 -13.22 3.97 5.73
C ALA A 91 -13.34 4.79 4.45
N GLY A 92 -13.11 6.10 4.56
CA GLY A 92 -13.07 7.00 3.40
C GLY A 92 -11.94 6.65 2.42
N ASN A 93 -12.07 7.07 1.16
CA ASN A 93 -11.13 6.70 0.10
C ASN A 93 -9.77 7.43 0.18
N LYS A 94 -9.69 8.55 0.90
CA LYS A 94 -8.48 9.37 1.01
C LYS A 94 -7.65 8.97 2.23
N GLN A 95 -6.34 8.92 2.03
CA GLN A 95 -5.37 8.67 3.09
C GLN A 95 -4.64 9.95 3.49
N TYR A 96 -4.37 10.08 4.78
CA TYR A 96 -3.64 11.20 5.35
C TYR A 96 -2.66 10.72 6.42
N TRP A 97 -1.58 11.45 6.62
CA TRP A 97 -0.75 11.30 7.81
C TRP A 97 -1.27 12.20 8.92
N VAL A 98 -1.45 11.64 10.11
CA VAL A 98 -1.83 12.39 11.32
C VAL A 98 -0.91 12.01 12.47
N THR A 99 -0.58 12.97 13.33
CA THR A 99 0.21 12.71 14.54
C THR A 99 -0.57 11.79 15.47
N LEU A 100 0.03 10.69 15.95
CA LEU A 100 -0.56 9.78 16.94
C LEU A 100 -0.11 10.17 18.36
N ASP A 101 -0.63 11.29 18.86
CA ASP A 101 -0.35 11.79 20.22
C ASP A 101 -1.43 11.31 21.21
N PRO A 102 -1.09 10.49 22.23
CA PRO A 102 -2.05 10.03 23.25
C PRO A 102 -2.75 11.14 24.04
N ALA A 103 -2.19 12.36 24.06
CA ALA A 103 -2.84 13.52 24.66
C ALA A 103 -4.00 14.07 23.83
N LEU A 104 -4.05 13.78 22.51
CA LEU A 104 -5.06 14.32 21.58
C LEU A 104 -6.07 13.27 21.12
N MET A 105 -5.74 11.99 21.25
CA MET A 105 -6.59 10.88 20.82
C MET A 105 -6.54 9.71 21.79
N GLU A 106 -7.51 8.82 21.65
CA GLU A 106 -7.57 7.56 22.39
C GLU A 106 -7.81 6.37 21.46
N PRO A 107 -7.32 5.17 21.83
CA PRO A 107 -7.69 3.95 21.13
C PRO A 107 -9.20 3.74 21.17
N ASP A 108 -9.75 3.31 20.04
CA ASP A 108 -11.18 3.07 19.84
C ASP A 108 -11.41 1.67 19.24
N GLY A 109 -10.63 0.71 19.74
CA GLY A 109 -10.65 -0.68 19.32
C GLY A 109 -9.93 -0.96 18.01
N GLU A 110 -10.33 -2.05 17.35
CA GLU A 110 -9.82 -2.46 16.05
C GLU A 110 -10.97 -2.68 15.09
N ILE A 111 -10.79 -2.34 13.81
CA ILE A 111 -11.82 -2.49 12.79
C ILE A 111 -11.24 -3.14 11.53
N GLN A 112 -12.09 -3.85 10.78
CA GLN A 112 -11.74 -4.47 9.49
C GLN A 112 -12.10 -3.59 8.29
N ALA A 113 -12.31 -2.28 8.49
CA ALA A 113 -12.72 -1.32 7.46
C ALA A 113 -11.70 -1.13 6.32
N LEU A 114 -10.46 -1.59 6.52
CA LEU A 114 -9.41 -1.58 5.51
C LEU A 114 -9.37 -2.84 4.65
N MET A 115 -10.28 -3.80 4.86
CA MET A 115 -10.43 -4.94 3.97
C MET A 115 -10.76 -4.44 2.55
N PRO A 116 -10.04 -4.89 1.50
CA PRO A 116 -10.39 -4.55 0.14
C PRO A 116 -11.75 -5.16 -0.22
N ALA A 117 -12.46 -4.49 -1.15
CA ALA A 117 -13.84 -4.84 -1.51
C ALA A 117 -14.02 -6.32 -1.94
N TRP A 118 -13.01 -6.94 -2.55
CA TRP A 118 -13.06 -8.36 -2.92
C TRP A 118 -13.06 -9.29 -1.68
N MET A 119 -12.32 -8.94 -0.63
CA MET A 119 -12.32 -9.70 0.63
C MET A 119 -13.62 -9.48 1.41
N GLN A 120 -14.17 -8.27 1.39
CA GLN A 120 -15.46 -7.97 2.02
C GLN A 120 -16.56 -8.84 1.40
N LYS A 121 -16.63 -8.90 0.06
CA LYS A 121 -17.54 -9.77 -0.68
C LYS A 121 -17.35 -11.26 -0.38
N ALA A 122 -16.10 -11.71 -0.20
CA ALA A 122 -15.81 -13.10 0.16
C ALA A 122 -16.32 -13.43 1.57
N LYS A 123 -16.12 -12.51 2.52
CA LYS A 123 -16.60 -12.62 3.90
C LYS A 123 -18.13 -12.68 3.99
N GLU A 124 -18.84 -11.82 3.27
CA GLU A 124 -20.31 -11.82 3.21
C GLU A 124 -20.88 -13.12 2.63
N ARG A 125 -20.20 -13.70 1.64
CA ARG A 125 -20.64 -14.93 0.98
C ARG A 125 -20.30 -16.20 1.76
N GLY A 126 -19.55 -16.10 2.86
CA GLY A 126 -19.05 -17.27 3.59
C GLY A 126 -18.09 -18.15 2.78
N VAL A 127 -17.58 -17.66 1.63
CA VAL A 127 -16.69 -18.41 0.74
C VAL A 127 -15.25 -18.04 1.10
N PHE A 128 -14.69 -18.80 2.04
CA PHE A 128 -13.36 -18.54 2.61
C PHE A 128 -12.21 -19.24 1.88
N ASN A 129 -12.48 -20.01 0.83
CA ASN A 129 -11.46 -20.67 0.02
C ASN A 129 -11.61 -20.35 -1.46
N SER A 130 -11.09 -19.21 -1.88
CA SER A 130 -10.49 -19.08 -3.20
C SER A 130 -9.54 -17.90 -3.19
N VAL A 131 -8.39 -18.08 -2.54
CA VAL A 131 -7.19 -17.43 -3.05
C VAL A 131 -7.01 -18.02 -4.45
N GLN A 132 -7.55 -17.36 -5.47
CA GLN A 132 -7.03 -17.56 -6.81
C GLN A 132 -5.61 -17.01 -6.73
N ALA A 133 -4.67 -17.91 -6.40
CA ALA A 133 -3.33 -17.76 -6.91
C ALA A 133 -3.50 -17.41 -8.39
N GLY A 134 -2.78 -16.42 -8.88
CA GLY A 134 -2.67 -16.12 -10.31
C GLY A 134 -2.05 -17.27 -11.12
N GLY A 135 -2.30 -18.53 -10.74
CA GLY A 135 -2.24 -19.68 -11.61
C GLY A 135 -3.37 -19.52 -12.62
N LYS A 136 -3.00 -18.90 -13.74
CA LYS A 136 -3.62 -19.03 -15.06
C LYS A 136 -4.53 -20.27 -15.15
N GLN A 137 -5.82 -20.10 -14.87
CA GLN A 137 -6.82 -21.11 -15.17
C GLN A 137 -7.08 -21.04 -16.68
N THR A 138 -6.35 -21.83 -17.43
CA THR A 138 -6.83 -22.29 -18.74
C THR A 138 -7.48 -23.64 -18.51
N ASN A 139 -8.76 -23.63 -18.13
CA ASN A 139 -9.58 -24.83 -18.24
C ASN A 139 -10.53 -24.64 -19.43
N GLY A 140 -10.39 -25.52 -20.43
CA GLY A 140 -11.45 -25.80 -21.38
C GLY A 140 -11.44 -25.06 -22.72
N ARG A 141 -10.34 -25.13 -23.48
CA ARG A 141 -10.43 -25.32 -24.94
C ARG A 141 -9.15 -26.00 -25.44
N SER A 142 -9.31 -27.22 -25.92
CA SER A 142 -8.25 -28.01 -26.54
C SER A 142 -7.52 -27.19 -27.60
N VAL A 143 -6.22 -27.00 -27.41
CA VAL A 143 -5.34 -26.47 -28.45
C VAL A 143 -4.97 -27.65 -29.34
N PRO A 144 -5.22 -27.61 -30.65
CA PRO A 144 -4.90 -28.72 -31.54
C PRO A 144 -3.38 -28.94 -31.60
N GLU A 145 -2.96 -30.21 -31.54
CA GLU A 145 -1.56 -30.69 -31.41
C GLU A 145 -0.57 -30.13 -32.45
N HIS A 146 -1.03 -29.53 -33.55
CA HIS A 146 -0.15 -28.98 -34.59
C HIS A 146 0.61 -27.69 -34.17
N LEU A 147 0.23 -27.00 -33.08
CA LEU A 147 0.88 -25.74 -32.69
C LEU A 147 1.95 -25.88 -31.61
N SER A 148 2.08 -27.05 -31.00
CA SER A 148 3.11 -27.36 -29.99
C SER A 148 4.50 -27.48 -30.64
N ASP A 149 4.57 -28.07 -31.83
CA ASP A 149 5.83 -28.30 -32.55
C ASP A 149 6.53 -27.00 -32.99
N LEU A 150 5.76 -25.94 -33.24
CA LEU A 150 6.27 -24.63 -33.66
C LEU A 150 6.86 -23.79 -32.53
N TRP A 151 6.57 -24.12 -31.27
CA TRP A 151 7.15 -23.45 -30.10
C TRP A 151 8.49 -24.09 -29.70
N ASP A 152 8.58 -25.43 -29.75
CA ASP A 152 9.80 -26.15 -29.39
C ASP A 152 10.95 -25.95 -30.39
N MET A 153 10.65 -25.76 -31.68
CA MET A 153 11.68 -25.47 -32.70
C MET A 153 12.41 -24.13 -32.51
N ARG A 154 11.81 -23.17 -31.78
CA ARG A 154 12.44 -21.85 -31.51
C ARG A 154 13.43 -21.88 -30.37
N ASN A 155 13.39 -22.90 -29.51
CA ASN A 155 14.20 -22.96 -28.29
C ASN A 155 15.28 -24.05 -28.30
N THR A 156 15.39 -24.83 -29.38
CA THR A 156 16.50 -25.77 -29.58
C THR A 156 17.79 -25.07 -30.01
N PRO A 157 18.97 -25.66 -29.72
CA PRO A 157 20.28 -25.10 -30.11
C PRO A 157 20.41 -24.82 -31.61
N ALA A 158 19.78 -25.66 -32.46
CA ALA A 158 19.74 -25.48 -33.91
C ALA A 158 18.92 -24.24 -34.34
N GLY A 159 17.80 -23.94 -33.66
CA GLY A 159 17.00 -22.74 -33.89
C GLY A 159 17.71 -21.44 -33.47
N ARG A 160 18.57 -21.50 -32.45
CA ARG A 160 19.39 -20.36 -32.02
C ARG A 160 20.55 -20.04 -32.98
N ALA A 161 21.14 -21.05 -33.63
CA ALA A 161 22.19 -20.86 -34.63
C ALA A 161 21.70 -20.20 -35.93
N ALA A 162 20.44 -20.43 -36.33
CA ALA A 162 19.82 -19.80 -37.50
C ALA A 162 19.55 -18.29 -37.33
N ARG A 163 19.54 -17.77 -36.10
CA ARG A 163 19.35 -16.33 -35.81
C ARG A 163 20.67 -15.55 -35.79
N LEU A 164 21.80 -16.20 -35.52
CA LEU A 164 23.12 -15.57 -35.51
C LEU A 164 23.74 -15.41 -36.91
N ARG A 165 23.24 -16.11 -37.95
CA ARG A 165 23.63 -15.85 -39.36
C ARG A 165 22.86 -14.71 -40.03
N ARG A 166 21.89 -14.07 -39.36
CA ARG A 166 21.08 -12.98 -39.94
C ARG A 166 21.56 -11.57 -39.56
N ASN A 167 22.52 -11.45 -38.64
CA ASN A 167 23.08 -10.18 -38.17
C ASN A 167 24.57 -9.99 -38.51
N GLY A 168 25.11 -10.76 -39.47
CA GLY A 168 26.51 -10.67 -39.88
C GLY A 168 26.67 -10.80 -41.38
N LEU A 169 26.39 -9.74 -42.12
CA LEU A 169 27.02 -9.46 -43.41
C LEU A 169 26.86 -7.97 -43.74
N SER A 170 27.94 -7.23 -43.52
CA SER A 170 28.23 -6.02 -44.31
C SER A 170 28.22 -6.41 -45.78
N THR A 171 27.69 -5.55 -46.65
CA THR A 171 28.20 -5.46 -48.01
C THR A 171 28.16 -4.03 -48.50
N LEU A 172 29.37 -3.56 -48.81
CA LEU A 172 29.73 -2.35 -49.51
C LEU A 172 29.41 -2.50 -51.01
N ARG A 173 29.21 -1.36 -51.70
CA ARG A 173 29.22 -1.10 -53.17
C ARG A 173 27.94 -1.47 -53.94
N PHE A 174 27.48 -0.69 -54.92
CA PHE A 174 28.21 0.15 -55.90
C PHE A 174 27.88 1.64 -55.83
#